data_AF-A0A8K0WR00-F1
#
_entry.id   AF-A0A8K0WR00-F1
#
_cell.length_a   1.000
_cell.length_b   1.000
_cell.length_c   1.000
_cell.angle_alpha   90.00
_cell.angle_beta   90.00
_cell.angle_gamma   90.00
#
_symmetry.space_group_name_H-M   'P 1'
#
loop_
_entity.id
_entity.type
_entity.pdbx_description
1 polymer ?
#
loop_
_entity_poly.entity_id
_entity_poly.type
_entity_poly.pdbx_seq_one_letter_code
_entity_poly.pdbx_strand_id
1 'polypeptide(L)'
;MSWSKYLPADRVQWTLGYDSYPVWPSEPDLAAIKGMFVSQLPGENSEHLDISIRYLADGAHHKIYEATHSSWPTAYLLRIAVPLDPCLKMESEMATLEYLRCQTTLPVARPIAWSSTVDERLGYEWCLVEKIPGVELREVWRLVPWEKKVDIVKSMATFMSQLWDPATKFPQIGSIYLSTTLQQQQQQQQSHGHSKPGRPASNVSPRRVTMDESQQVGFFIGPAVDGAFFTGRRRYLKSIRGPYGCCHDWLKALIKMEQEFLRSAKFLLESRSQAPAKYQESETSADMIYQDIEVDEDFLDNYDSMMENCQAYLRILPQLFSKTENSDHHRRYALHHCDLRSANILVDRESFDITGIIDWEQTMFLKTRSPPFLRPMMKHQRPITGYKWLAATDGTIGCYGRNSTIGSWS
;
A
#
# COMPACT_ATOMS: atom_id res chain seq x y z
N MET A 1 -28.71 7.69 -9.89
CA MET A 1 -27.40 6.99 -9.79
C MET A 1 -27.65 5.51 -9.99
N SER A 2 -26.73 4.73 -10.57
CA SER A 2 -26.93 3.29 -10.78
C SER A 2 -26.21 2.45 -9.72
N TRP A 3 -26.73 1.26 -9.42
CA TRP A 3 -26.10 0.27 -8.53
C TRP A 3 -24.66 -0.05 -8.95
N SER A 4 -24.48 -0.29 -10.25
CA SER A 4 -23.20 -0.63 -10.89
C SER A 4 -22.11 0.41 -10.70
N LYS A 5 -22.47 1.67 -10.42
CA LYS A 5 -21.48 2.73 -10.12
C LYS A 5 -20.71 2.43 -8.83
N TYR A 6 -21.40 1.91 -7.82
CA TYR A 6 -20.84 1.74 -6.47
C TYR A 6 -20.49 0.29 -6.17
N LEU A 7 -21.12 -0.66 -6.86
CA LEU A 7 -20.81 -2.07 -6.74
C LEU A 7 -20.87 -2.73 -8.14
N PRO A 8 -19.78 -2.61 -8.93
CA PRO A 8 -19.70 -3.22 -10.26
C PRO A 8 -19.81 -4.74 -10.21
N ALA A 9 -20.28 -5.36 -11.30
CA ALA A 9 -20.42 -6.81 -11.39
C ALA A 9 -19.06 -7.50 -11.58
N ASP A 10 -18.13 -6.85 -12.27
CA ASP A 10 -16.75 -7.25 -12.54
C ASP A 10 -15.77 -6.83 -11.43
N ARG A 11 -16.29 -6.45 -10.25
CA ARG A 11 -15.46 -6.05 -9.12
C ARG A 11 -14.59 -7.20 -8.61
N VAL A 12 -13.47 -6.85 -7.96
CA VAL A 12 -12.66 -7.82 -7.22
C VAL A 12 -13.51 -8.42 -6.11
N GLN A 13 -13.66 -9.74 -6.14
CA GLN A 13 -14.34 -10.50 -5.10
C GLN A 13 -13.36 -10.80 -3.96
N TRP A 14 -13.88 -11.03 -2.76
CA TRP A 14 -13.09 -11.36 -1.58
C TRP A 14 -13.61 -12.66 -0.98
N THR A 15 -12.77 -13.41 -0.26
CA THR A 15 -13.25 -14.56 0.52
C THR A 15 -14.07 -14.10 1.74
N LEU A 16 -14.86 -15.03 2.27
CA LEU A 16 -15.67 -14.82 3.48
C LEU A 16 -14.79 -14.97 4.74
N GLY A 17 -15.08 -14.18 5.77
CA GLY A 17 -14.44 -14.30 7.09
C GLY A 17 -13.46 -13.17 7.45
N TYR A 18 -12.90 -13.26 8.66
CA TYR A 18 -12.01 -12.26 9.25
C TYR A 18 -10.68 -12.12 8.49
N ASP A 19 -10.15 -13.23 7.97
CA ASP A 19 -8.90 -13.29 7.20
C ASP A 19 -9.17 -13.28 5.69
N SER A 20 -10.06 -12.39 5.24
CA SER A 20 -10.42 -12.35 3.82
C SER A 20 -9.28 -11.89 2.92
N TYR A 21 -9.14 -12.51 1.77
CA TYR A 21 -8.18 -12.18 0.72
C TYR A 21 -8.88 -12.02 -0.62
N PRO A 22 -8.29 -11.29 -1.58
CA PRO A 22 -8.90 -11.13 -2.89
C PRO A 22 -8.98 -12.50 -3.59
N VAL A 23 -10.15 -12.79 -4.15
CA VAL A 23 -10.35 -13.96 -5.00
C VAL A 23 -9.66 -13.69 -6.32
N TRP A 24 -8.76 -14.59 -6.69
CA TRP A 24 -8.07 -14.57 -7.97
C TRP A 24 -9.06 -14.99 -9.07
N PRO A 25 -9.30 -14.14 -10.10
CA PRO A 25 -10.17 -14.51 -11.21
C PRO A 25 -9.72 -15.78 -11.95
N SER A 26 -8.41 -16.00 -11.98
CA SER A 26 -7.75 -17.17 -12.56
C SER A 26 -6.41 -17.42 -11.88
N GLU A 27 -5.95 -18.67 -11.88
CA GLU A 27 -4.59 -18.98 -11.47
C GLU A 27 -3.59 -18.53 -12.55
N PRO A 28 -2.50 -17.82 -12.20
CA PRO A 28 -1.47 -17.45 -13.16
C PRO A 28 -0.81 -18.68 -13.78
N ASP A 29 -0.79 -18.73 -15.11
CA ASP A 29 -0.16 -19.83 -15.85
C ASP A 29 1.36 -19.79 -15.70
N LEU A 30 1.94 -20.91 -15.25
CA LEU A 30 3.38 -21.04 -15.01
C LEU A 30 4.19 -20.95 -16.31
N ALA A 31 3.64 -21.42 -17.44
CA ALA A 31 4.32 -21.32 -18.72
C ALA A 31 4.37 -19.86 -19.21
N ALA A 32 3.26 -19.12 -19.09
CA ALA A 32 3.22 -17.69 -19.35
C ALA A 32 4.19 -16.90 -18.44
N ILE A 33 4.24 -17.25 -17.15
CA ILE A 33 5.20 -16.68 -16.19
C ILE A 33 6.64 -16.89 -16.67
N LYS A 34 6.99 -18.11 -17.08
CA LYS A 34 8.33 -18.42 -17.57
C LYS A 34 8.66 -17.65 -18.84
N GLY A 35 7.74 -17.61 -19.80
CA GLY A 35 7.94 -16.85 -21.04
C GLY A 35 8.10 -15.35 -20.80
N MET A 36 7.32 -14.77 -19.88
CA MET A 36 7.46 -13.37 -19.49
C MET A 36 8.81 -13.12 -18.79
N PHE A 37 9.18 -13.93 -17.80
CA PHE A 37 10.44 -13.77 -17.06
C PHE A 37 11.66 -13.83 -17.99
N VAL A 38 11.69 -14.83 -18.89
CA VAL A 38 12.75 -15.01 -19.90
C VAL A 38 12.89 -13.78 -20.80
N SER A 39 11.77 -13.13 -21.17
CA SER A 39 11.78 -11.91 -21.97
C SER A 39 12.37 -10.66 -21.27
N GLN A 40 12.55 -10.71 -19.95
CA GLN A 40 13.16 -9.63 -19.16
C GLN A 40 14.67 -9.80 -18.96
N LEU A 41 15.21 -11.00 -19.22
CA LEU A 41 16.66 -11.22 -19.10
C LEU A 41 17.42 -10.61 -20.29
N PRO A 42 18.58 -9.96 -20.04
CA PRO A 42 19.41 -9.45 -21.12
C PRO A 42 20.13 -10.59 -21.88
N GLY A 43 19.92 -10.68 -23.20
CA GLY A 43 20.67 -11.57 -24.11
C GLY A 43 19.80 -12.45 -25.02
N GLU A 44 20.22 -12.64 -26.28
CA GLU A 44 19.51 -13.39 -27.34
C GLU A 44 19.44 -14.93 -27.11
N ASN A 45 20.09 -15.48 -26.08
CA ASN A 45 20.18 -16.93 -25.84
C ASN A 45 19.34 -17.42 -24.64
N SER A 46 18.24 -16.74 -24.33
CA SER A 46 17.41 -17.05 -23.17
C SER A 46 16.58 -18.36 -23.33
N GLU A 47 16.51 -18.92 -24.53
CA GLU A 47 15.91 -20.24 -24.82
C GLU A 47 16.74 -21.44 -24.33
N HIS A 48 18.01 -21.24 -23.97
CA HIS A 48 18.94 -22.32 -23.53
C HIS A 48 19.30 -22.27 -22.05
N LEU A 49 18.76 -21.34 -21.28
CA LEU A 49 19.02 -21.26 -19.84
C LEU A 49 18.11 -22.26 -19.11
N ASP A 50 18.71 -23.17 -18.32
CA ASP A 50 18.01 -24.11 -17.44
C ASP A 50 17.45 -23.37 -16.21
N ILE A 51 16.52 -22.45 -16.48
CA ILE A 51 15.90 -21.60 -15.46
C ILE A 51 14.81 -22.41 -14.78
N SER A 52 14.98 -22.59 -13.48
CA SER A 52 13.96 -23.17 -12.61
C SER A 52 13.09 -22.05 -12.05
N ILE A 53 11.79 -22.10 -12.34
CA ILE A 53 10.78 -21.23 -11.74
C ILE A 53 9.84 -22.11 -10.94
N ARG A 54 9.70 -21.82 -9.64
CA ARG A 54 8.81 -22.55 -8.75
C ARG A 54 7.93 -21.60 -7.96
N TYR A 55 6.71 -22.03 -7.68
CA TYR A 55 5.85 -21.36 -6.72
C TYR A 55 6.53 -21.37 -5.33
N LEU A 56 6.51 -20.23 -4.66
CA LEU A 56 7.13 -20.05 -3.34
C LEU A 56 6.07 -19.88 -2.25
N ALA A 57 5.15 -18.93 -2.43
CA ALA A 57 4.13 -18.60 -1.43
C ALA A 57 2.99 -17.74 -2.01
N ASP A 58 1.85 -17.75 -1.31
CA ASP A 58 0.82 -16.73 -1.44
C ASP A 58 1.11 -15.60 -0.44
N GLY A 59 1.23 -14.38 -0.95
CA GLY A 59 1.11 -13.16 -0.17
C GLY A 59 -0.34 -12.68 -0.13
N ALA A 60 -0.63 -11.69 0.71
CA ALA A 60 -1.99 -11.14 0.84
C ALA A 60 -2.59 -10.65 -0.50
N HIS A 61 -1.75 -10.09 -1.37
CA HIS A 61 -2.16 -9.52 -2.67
C HIS A 61 -1.36 -10.07 -3.86
N HIS A 62 -0.47 -11.02 -3.62
CA HIS A 62 0.50 -11.48 -4.59
C HIS A 62 0.65 -12.99 -4.59
N LYS A 63 0.89 -13.59 -5.76
CA LYS A 63 1.47 -14.93 -5.88
C LYS A 63 2.95 -14.79 -6.16
N ILE A 64 3.78 -15.47 -5.37
CA ILE A 64 5.24 -15.31 -5.39
C ILE A 64 5.86 -16.56 -5.99
N TYR A 65 6.70 -16.36 -6.99
CA TYR A 65 7.46 -17.40 -7.66
C TYR A 65 8.95 -17.09 -7.52
N GLU A 66 9.74 -18.10 -7.21
CA GLU A 66 11.20 -17.99 -7.16
C GLU A 66 11.79 -18.49 -8.46
N ALA A 67 12.65 -17.67 -9.08
CA ALA A 67 13.44 -18.02 -10.23
C ALA A 67 14.91 -18.22 -9.83
N THR A 68 15.49 -19.35 -10.22
CA THR A 68 16.88 -19.71 -9.93
C THR A 68 17.57 -20.24 -11.19
N HIS A 69 18.89 -20.03 -11.24
CA HIS A 69 19.76 -20.58 -12.25
C HIS A 69 21.15 -20.80 -11.64
N SER A 70 21.83 -21.88 -12.03
CA SER A 70 23.12 -22.28 -11.45
C SER A 70 24.24 -21.24 -11.62
N SER A 71 24.15 -20.39 -12.64
CA SER A 71 25.12 -19.33 -12.91
C SER A 71 24.81 -17.98 -12.25
N TRP A 72 23.65 -17.80 -11.62
CA TRP A 72 23.31 -16.52 -11.01
C TRP A 72 23.85 -16.44 -9.58
N PRO A 73 24.41 -15.27 -9.19
CA PRO A 73 24.89 -15.06 -7.82
C PRO A 73 23.74 -14.99 -6.81
N THR A 74 22.52 -14.67 -7.27
CA THR A 74 21.32 -14.61 -6.44
C THR A 74 20.09 -15.13 -7.18
N ALA A 75 19.10 -15.56 -6.42
CA ALA A 75 17.77 -15.88 -6.94
C ALA A 75 16.95 -14.61 -7.15
N TYR A 76 15.89 -14.72 -7.96
CA TYR A 76 14.94 -13.63 -8.17
C TYR A 76 13.55 -14.03 -7.71
N LEU A 77 12.77 -13.04 -7.29
CA LEU A 77 11.36 -13.20 -6.96
C LEU A 77 10.51 -12.53 -8.03
N LEU A 78 9.62 -13.31 -8.62
CA LEU A 78 8.54 -12.80 -9.44
C LEU A 78 7.26 -12.73 -8.59
N ARG A 79 6.65 -11.56 -8.54
CA ARG A 79 5.42 -11.30 -7.80
C ARG A 79 4.34 -10.92 -8.79
N ILE A 80 3.33 -11.78 -8.92
CA ILE A 80 2.12 -11.51 -9.70
C ILE A 80 1.11 -10.88 -8.76
N ALA A 81 0.47 -9.78 -9.14
CA ALA A 81 -0.37 -8.98 -8.27
C ALA A 81 -1.84 -8.99 -8.73
N VAL A 82 -2.76 -9.16 -7.77
CA VAL A 82 -4.16 -8.82 -8.02
C VAL A 82 -4.27 -7.30 -8.20
N PRO A 83 -4.96 -6.80 -9.24
CA PRO A 83 -5.05 -5.38 -9.54
C PRO A 83 -5.98 -4.65 -8.55
N LEU A 84 -5.54 -4.46 -7.30
CA LEU A 84 -6.31 -3.83 -6.21
C LEU A 84 -6.40 -2.30 -6.36
N ASP A 85 -5.27 -1.66 -6.64
CA ASP A 85 -5.20 -0.24 -7.00
C ASP A 85 -4.30 -0.14 -8.26
N PRO A 86 -4.86 -0.47 -9.43
CA PRO A 86 -4.09 -0.75 -10.63
C PRO A 86 -3.21 0.42 -11.00
N CYS A 87 -2.03 0.11 -11.54
CA CYS A 87 -0.94 1.03 -11.82
C CYS A 87 -0.30 1.65 -10.57
N LEU A 88 -1.07 2.34 -9.73
CA LEU A 88 -0.55 3.15 -8.63
C LEU A 88 0.21 2.33 -7.59
N LYS A 89 -0.35 1.20 -7.15
CA LYS A 89 0.28 0.36 -6.12
C LYS A 89 1.62 -0.21 -6.58
N MET A 90 1.66 -0.77 -7.80
CA MET A 90 2.86 -1.36 -8.37
C MET A 90 3.95 -0.30 -8.61
N GLU A 91 3.60 0.81 -9.28
CA GLU A 91 4.56 1.88 -9.55
C GLU A 91 5.12 2.49 -8.27
N SER A 92 4.27 2.70 -7.26
CA SER A 92 4.70 3.28 -6.00
C SER A 92 5.62 2.36 -5.20
N GLU A 93 5.36 1.06 -5.18
CA GLU A 93 6.20 0.11 -4.47
C GLU A 93 7.60 0.04 -5.11
N MET A 94 7.66 -0.09 -6.44
CA MET A 94 8.94 -0.16 -7.15
C MET A 94 9.73 1.15 -7.02
N ALA A 95 9.05 2.31 -7.08
CA ALA A 95 9.68 3.60 -6.81
C ALA A 95 10.20 3.73 -5.38
N THR A 96 9.50 3.13 -4.40
CA THR A 96 9.92 3.14 -2.99
C THR A 96 11.21 2.33 -2.79
N LEU A 97 11.26 1.13 -3.36
CA LEU A 97 12.44 0.26 -3.28
C LEU A 97 13.66 0.95 -3.92
N GLU A 98 13.47 1.56 -5.10
CA GLU A 98 14.56 2.27 -5.79
C GLU A 98 14.99 3.52 -5.01
N TYR A 99 14.04 4.29 -4.48
CA TYR A 99 14.35 5.45 -3.64
C TYR A 99 15.18 5.07 -2.42
N LEU A 100 14.81 3.99 -1.72
CA LEU A 100 15.52 3.52 -0.54
C LEU A 100 16.94 3.07 -0.87
N ARG A 101 17.13 2.35 -1.98
CA ARG A 101 18.45 1.96 -2.47
C ARG A 101 19.33 3.16 -2.77
N CYS A 102 18.79 4.20 -3.40
CA CYS A 102 19.58 5.37 -3.78
C CYS A 102 19.88 6.32 -2.62
N GLN A 103 18.99 6.40 -1.61
CA GLN A 103 19.04 7.45 -0.60
C GLN A 103 19.44 6.97 0.80
N THR A 104 19.51 5.65 1.02
CA THR A 104 19.73 5.08 2.35
C THR A 104 20.60 3.83 2.29
N THR A 105 21.05 3.37 3.45
CA THR A 105 21.73 2.08 3.62
C THR A 105 20.76 0.96 4.02
N LEU A 106 19.44 1.18 3.91
CA LEU A 106 18.47 0.13 4.25
C LEU A 106 18.62 -1.03 3.27
N PRO A 107 18.77 -2.28 3.76
CA PRO A 107 18.80 -3.42 2.87
C PRO A 107 17.38 -3.68 2.38
N VAL A 108 17.13 -3.41 1.10
CA VAL A 108 15.85 -3.63 0.43
C VAL A 108 16.05 -4.38 -0.87
N ALA A 109 15.00 -5.04 -1.36
CA ALA A 109 15.06 -5.78 -2.61
C ALA A 109 15.31 -4.81 -3.77
N ARG A 110 16.16 -5.19 -4.71
CA ARG A 110 16.41 -4.39 -5.92
C ARG A 110 15.33 -4.66 -6.96
N PRO A 111 14.59 -3.65 -7.43
CA PRO A 111 13.71 -3.77 -8.57
C PRO A 111 14.51 -4.07 -9.85
N ILE A 112 14.02 -5.00 -10.66
CA ILE A 112 14.60 -5.35 -11.97
C ILE A 112 13.70 -4.85 -13.09
N ALA A 113 12.45 -5.29 -13.08
CA ALA A 113 11.45 -4.94 -14.08
C ALA A 113 10.04 -5.09 -13.49
N TRP A 114 9.08 -4.32 -14.00
CA TRP A 114 7.68 -4.48 -13.63
C TRP A 114 6.74 -4.02 -14.73
N SER A 115 5.53 -4.58 -14.73
CA SER A 115 4.39 -4.08 -15.48
C SER A 115 3.30 -3.65 -14.50
N SER A 116 2.93 -2.38 -14.59
CA SER A 116 1.85 -1.75 -13.82
C SER A 116 0.54 -1.67 -14.62
N THR A 117 0.52 -2.28 -15.80
CA THR A 117 -0.69 -2.60 -16.57
C THR A 117 -0.89 -4.11 -16.59
N VAL A 118 -2.15 -4.53 -16.75
CA VAL A 118 -2.50 -5.93 -16.98
C VAL A 118 -1.73 -6.43 -18.20
N ASP A 119 -0.82 -7.37 -17.98
CA ASP A 119 -0.05 -7.99 -19.04
C ASP A 119 -0.97 -8.89 -19.87
N GLU A 120 -0.94 -8.79 -21.20
CA GLU A 120 -1.83 -9.55 -22.08
C GLU A 120 -1.67 -11.07 -21.96
N ARG A 121 -0.49 -11.54 -21.55
CA ARG A 121 -0.17 -12.97 -21.43
C ARG A 121 -0.54 -13.49 -20.04
N LEU A 122 -0.28 -12.69 -19.00
CA LEU A 122 -0.50 -13.10 -17.61
C LEU A 122 -1.90 -12.75 -17.09
N GLY A 123 -2.54 -11.72 -17.62
CA GLY A 123 -3.79 -11.18 -17.10
C GLY A 123 -3.65 -10.40 -15.78
N TYR A 124 -2.42 -10.13 -15.33
CA TYR A 124 -2.11 -9.49 -14.05
C TYR A 124 -0.98 -8.48 -14.16
N GLU A 125 -0.88 -7.61 -13.16
CA GLU A 125 0.31 -6.80 -12.92
C GLU A 125 1.42 -7.68 -12.33
N TRP A 126 2.68 -7.32 -12.55
CA TRP A 126 3.80 -8.11 -12.05
C TRP A 126 5.04 -7.27 -11.77
N CYS A 127 5.86 -7.72 -10.84
CA CYS A 127 7.22 -7.21 -10.67
C CYS A 127 8.23 -8.32 -10.46
N LEU A 128 9.45 -8.06 -10.90
CA LEU A 128 10.63 -8.87 -10.76
C LEU A 128 11.62 -8.11 -9.88
N VAL A 129 12.03 -8.75 -8.78
CA VAL A 129 12.98 -8.19 -7.82
C VAL A 129 14.05 -9.22 -7.44
N GLU A 130 15.21 -8.76 -6.96
CA GLU A 130 16.19 -9.67 -6.35
C GLU A 130 15.62 -10.30 -5.07
N LYS A 131 15.89 -11.59 -4.88
CA LYS A 131 15.61 -12.25 -3.60
C LYS A 131 16.65 -11.81 -2.58
N ILE A 132 16.19 -11.34 -1.43
CA ILE A 132 17.06 -11.07 -0.28
C ILE A 132 17.29 -12.38 0.49
N PRO A 133 18.54 -12.77 0.79
CA PRO A 133 18.81 -13.93 1.62
C PRO A 133 18.45 -13.66 3.09
N GLY A 134 17.98 -14.69 3.80
CA GLY A 134 17.70 -14.61 5.23
C GLY A 134 16.43 -15.36 5.62
N VAL A 135 16.15 -15.33 6.92
CA VAL A 135 14.93 -15.87 7.54
C VAL A 135 14.17 -14.74 8.24
N GLU A 136 12.85 -14.89 8.39
CA GLU A 136 12.08 -13.90 9.13
C GLU A 136 12.57 -13.79 10.58
N LEU A 137 12.78 -12.57 11.07
CA LEU A 137 13.16 -12.33 12.46
C LEU A 137 12.14 -12.93 13.42
N ARG A 138 10.84 -12.96 13.05
CA ARG A 138 9.77 -13.61 13.82
C ARG A 138 10.07 -15.08 14.14
N GLU A 139 10.64 -15.82 13.19
CA GLU A 139 10.90 -17.26 13.34
C GLU A 139 12.04 -17.53 14.32
N VAL A 140 13.05 -16.66 14.31
CA VAL A 140 14.29 -16.87 15.08
C VAL A 140 14.41 -15.99 16.32
N TRP A 141 13.50 -15.04 16.56
CA TRP A 141 13.59 -14.04 17.64
C TRP A 141 13.86 -14.65 19.03
N ARG A 142 13.28 -15.82 19.31
CA ARG A 142 13.47 -16.53 20.59
C ARG A 142 14.86 -17.15 20.72
N LEU A 143 15.51 -17.45 19.60
CA LEU A 143 16.85 -18.02 19.52
C LEU A 143 17.96 -16.96 19.51
N VAL A 144 17.62 -15.71 19.16
CA VAL A 144 18.60 -14.60 19.11
C VAL A 144 19.14 -14.31 20.52
N PRO A 145 20.48 -14.36 20.72
CA PRO A 145 21.12 -13.93 21.96
C PRO A 145 20.81 -12.47 22.31
N TRP A 146 20.87 -12.12 23.59
CA TRP A 146 20.50 -10.79 24.06
C TRP A 146 21.34 -9.68 23.41
N GLU A 147 22.64 -9.90 23.29
CA GLU A 147 23.60 -8.97 22.70
C GLU A 147 23.22 -8.67 21.24
N LYS A 148 22.84 -9.72 20.48
CA LYS A 148 22.39 -9.58 19.10
C LYS A 148 21.03 -8.90 18.96
N LYS A 149 20.12 -9.06 19.92
CA LYS A 149 18.86 -8.28 19.96
C LYS A 149 19.14 -6.78 20.09
N VAL A 150 20.12 -6.42 20.93
CA VAL A 150 20.55 -5.02 21.06
C VAL A 150 21.11 -4.50 19.74
N ASP A 151 21.91 -5.30 19.03
CA ASP A 151 22.46 -4.91 17.73
C ASP A 151 21.39 -4.75 16.65
N ILE A 152 20.39 -5.64 16.60
CA ILE A 152 19.24 -5.51 15.70
C ILE A 152 18.49 -4.19 15.97
N VAL A 153 18.22 -3.87 17.23
CA VAL A 153 17.53 -2.63 17.62
C VAL A 153 18.36 -1.39 17.24
N LYS A 154 19.67 -1.43 17.43
CA LYS A 154 20.58 -0.34 17.00
C LYS A 154 20.54 -0.15 15.48
N SER A 155 20.65 -1.22 14.71
CA SER A 155 20.57 -1.17 13.25
C SER A 155 19.23 -0.60 12.77
N MET A 156 18.11 -1.03 13.37
CA MET A 156 16.80 -0.46 13.09
C MET A 156 16.72 1.03 13.42
N ALA A 157 17.31 1.48 14.55
CA ALA A 157 17.35 2.90 14.90
C ALA A 157 18.16 3.71 13.88
N THR A 158 19.30 3.18 13.42
CA THR A 158 20.10 3.78 12.35
C THR A 158 19.29 3.91 11.06
N PHE A 159 18.57 2.87 10.63
CA PHE A 159 17.71 2.94 9.47
C PHE A 159 16.58 3.97 9.61
N MET A 160 15.89 3.99 10.76
CA MET A 160 14.86 4.99 11.03
C MET A 160 15.39 6.41 11.02
N SER A 161 16.61 6.64 11.53
CA SER A 161 17.23 7.98 11.49
C SER A 161 17.48 8.47 10.07
N GLN A 162 17.84 7.58 9.13
CA GLN A 162 18.04 7.93 7.73
C GLN A 162 16.72 8.29 7.04
N LEU A 163 15.64 7.56 7.33
CA LEU A 163 14.29 7.87 6.81
C LEU A 163 13.76 9.21 7.34
N TRP A 164 14.21 9.62 8.52
CA TRP A 164 13.81 10.88 9.15
C TRP A 164 14.79 12.04 8.88
N ASP A 165 15.85 11.78 8.12
CA ASP A 165 16.80 12.79 7.73
C ASP A 165 16.11 13.89 6.89
N PRO A 166 16.42 15.18 7.07
CA PRO A 166 15.87 16.24 6.24
C PRO A 166 16.10 16.07 4.74
N ALA A 167 17.20 15.42 4.32
CA ALA A 167 17.51 15.16 2.92
C ALA A 167 16.55 14.14 2.29
N THR A 168 16.03 13.19 3.07
CA THR A 168 15.11 12.14 2.61
C THR A 168 13.63 12.51 2.74
N LYS A 169 13.31 13.73 3.20
CA LYS A 169 11.94 14.21 3.33
C LYS A 169 11.40 14.87 2.07
N PHE A 170 10.08 14.85 1.92
CA PHE A 170 9.37 15.55 0.85
C PHE A 170 8.48 16.70 1.37
N PRO A 171 8.16 17.69 0.51
CA PRO A 171 7.23 18.79 0.82
C PRO A 171 5.77 18.36 0.91
N GLN A 172 5.42 17.19 0.39
CA GLN A 172 4.04 16.75 0.21
C GLN A 172 3.78 15.38 0.86
N ILE A 173 2.53 15.15 1.22
CA ILE A 173 1.99 13.86 1.66
C ILE A 173 1.48 13.11 0.44
N GLY A 174 1.84 11.84 0.36
CA GLY A 174 1.42 10.91 -0.69
C GLY A 174 2.43 9.79 -0.83
N SER A 175 2.30 9.03 -1.91
CA SER A 175 3.24 7.96 -2.23
C SER A 175 4.25 8.42 -3.29
N ILE A 176 5.41 7.78 -3.33
CA ILE A 176 6.51 8.14 -4.23
C ILE A 176 6.43 7.39 -5.55
N TYR A 177 6.82 8.05 -6.63
CA TYR A 177 6.80 7.51 -8.00
C TYR A 177 8.07 7.90 -8.74
N LEU A 178 8.44 7.11 -9.75
CA LEU A 178 9.56 7.43 -10.64
C LEU A 178 9.18 8.54 -11.63
N SER A 179 10.00 9.57 -11.69
CA SER A 179 9.90 10.66 -12.67
C SER A 179 10.49 10.20 -14.00
N THR A 180 9.72 10.24 -15.08
CA THR A 180 10.25 9.99 -16.42
C THR A 180 11.08 11.18 -16.90
N THR A 181 12.07 10.95 -17.75
CA THR A 181 12.92 12.01 -18.35
C THR A 181 12.09 13.15 -18.97
N LEU A 182 10.91 12.85 -19.51
CA LEU A 182 9.97 13.84 -20.07
C LEU A 182 9.34 14.75 -19.00
N GLN A 183 9.05 14.23 -17.81
CA GLN A 183 8.53 15.03 -16.69
C GLN A 183 9.62 15.93 -16.08
N GLN A 184 10.87 15.46 -16.06
CA GLN A 184 12.03 16.24 -15.61
C GLN A 184 12.29 17.44 -16.53
N GLN A 185 12.19 17.25 -17.86
CA GLN A 185 12.34 18.34 -18.85
C GLN A 185 11.19 19.36 -18.78
N GLN A 186 9.95 18.94 -18.54
CA GLN A 186 8.81 19.85 -18.37
C GLN A 186 8.90 20.67 -17.07
N GLN A 187 9.43 20.10 -15.98
CA GLN A 187 9.64 20.83 -14.73
C GLN A 187 10.78 21.85 -14.82
N GLN A 188 11.85 21.57 -15.58
CA GLN A 188 12.95 22.52 -15.81
C GLN A 188 12.55 23.71 -16.71
N GLN A 189 11.58 23.54 -17.62
CA GLN A 189 11.09 24.62 -18.49
C GLN A 189 9.95 25.47 -17.90
N GLN A 190 9.32 25.06 -16.78
CA GLN A 190 8.14 25.72 -16.20
C GLN A 190 8.38 26.33 -14.81
N SER A 191 9.48 27.06 -14.63
CA SER A 191 9.74 27.84 -13.40
C SER A 191 8.83 29.07 -13.20
N HIS A 192 7.81 29.30 -14.05
CA HIS A 192 6.96 30.50 -14.03
C HIS A 192 5.46 30.22 -14.23
N GLY A 193 4.88 29.22 -13.57
CA GLY A 193 3.42 29.08 -13.54
C GLY A 193 2.92 27.94 -12.65
N HIS A 194 1.85 28.20 -11.89
CA HIS A 194 1.17 27.21 -11.05
C HIS A 194 0.70 26.00 -11.89
N SER A 195 1.40 24.87 -11.77
CA SER A 195 1.08 23.64 -12.51
C SER A 195 0.34 22.61 -11.64
N LYS A 196 -0.56 21.86 -12.31
CA LYS A 196 -1.28 20.71 -11.75
C LYS A 196 -0.28 19.56 -11.49
N PRO A 197 -0.44 18.76 -10.43
CA PRO A 197 0.45 17.64 -10.16
C PRO A 197 0.42 16.62 -11.31
N GLY A 198 1.61 16.20 -11.76
CA GLY A 198 1.79 15.21 -12.81
C GLY A 198 1.14 13.88 -12.44
N ARG A 199 0.33 13.33 -13.35
CA ARG A 199 -0.22 11.98 -13.21
C ARG A 199 0.90 10.98 -13.53
N PRO A 200 1.09 9.88 -12.76
CA PRO A 200 2.00 8.83 -13.17
C PRO A 200 1.58 8.33 -14.56
N ALA A 201 2.52 8.31 -15.50
CA ALA A 201 2.25 7.83 -16.85
C ALA A 201 2.01 6.32 -16.80
N SER A 202 0.81 5.88 -17.19
CA SER A 202 0.53 4.47 -17.49
C SER A 202 1.27 4.13 -18.78
N ASN A 203 2.48 3.58 -18.64
CA ASN A 203 3.23 3.09 -19.78
C ASN A 203 2.72 1.69 -20.13
N VAL A 204 2.42 1.46 -21.41
CA VAL A 204 1.96 0.15 -21.93
C VAL A 204 3.12 -0.86 -21.99
N SER A 205 4.36 -0.39 -21.95
CA SER A 205 5.56 -1.24 -21.93
C SER A 205 6.06 -1.42 -20.48
N PRO A 206 6.54 -2.63 -20.10
CA PRO A 206 7.16 -2.85 -18.80
C PRO A 206 8.28 -1.84 -18.55
N ARG A 207 8.26 -1.23 -17.36
CA ARG A 207 9.38 -0.39 -16.92
C ARG A 207 10.52 -1.29 -16.50
N ARG A 208 11.72 -0.91 -16.92
CA ARG A 208 12.97 -1.58 -16.54
C ARG A 208 13.85 -0.57 -15.83
N VAL A 209 14.44 -0.98 -14.71
CA VAL A 209 15.62 -0.31 -14.18
C VAL A 209 16.80 -1.05 -14.78
N THR A 210 17.49 -0.42 -15.73
CA THR A 210 18.68 -1.03 -16.33
C THR A 210 19.74 -1.25 -15.24
N MET A 211 20.50 -2.33 -15.35
CA MET A 211 21.64 -2.65 -14.46
C MET A 211 22.72 -1.55 -14.43
N ASP A 212 22.64 -0.57 -15.33
CA ASP A 212 23.55 0.57 -15.35
C ASP A 212 23.09 1.62 -14.33
N GLU A 213 23.83 1.70 -13.23
CA GLU A 213 23.71 2.68 -12.14
C GLU A 213 23.85 4.14 -12.61
N SER A 214 24.15 4.37 -13.90
CA SER A 214 24.39 5.68 -14.49
C SER A 214 23.14 6.52 -14.79
N GLN A 215 21.93 5.95 -14.74
CA GLN A 215 20.71 6.75 -14.92
C GLN A 215 20.30 7.42 -13.60
N GLN A 216 20.41 8.74 -13.53
CA GLN A 216 19.80 9.52 -12.45
C GLN A 216 18.28 9.36 -12.50
N VAL A 217 17.76 8.48 -11.65
CA VAL A 217 16.33 8.27 -11.47
C VAL A 217 15.78 9.43 -10.62
N GLY A 218 14.85 10.19 -11.19
CA GLY A 218 14.15 11.24 -10.45
C GLY A 218 12.95 10.67 -9.71
N PHE A 219 12.54 11.31 -8.61
CA PHE A 219 11.39 10.89 -7.80
C PHE A 219 10.44 12.06 -7.56
N PHE A 220 9.14 11.77 -7.47
CA PHE A 220 8.12 12.75 -7.08
C PHE A 220 7.04 12.13 -6.19
N ILE A 221 6.33 12.97 -5.43
CA ILE A 221 5.17 12.54 -4.65
C ILE A 221 3.91 12.68 -5.50
N GLY A 222 3.18 11.58 -5.65
CA GLY A 222 1.95 11.49 -6.41
C GLY A 222 0.76 11.12 -5.53
N PRO A 223 -0.30 10.56 -6.13
CA PRO A 223 -1.45 10.03 -5.40
C PRO A 223 -1.04 9.05 -4.29
N ALA A 224 -1.68 9.16 -3.12
CA ALA A 224 -1.52 8.22 -2.01
C ALA A 224 -2.02 6.83 -2.38
N VAL A 225 -1.17 5.83 -2.23
CA VAL A 225 -1.52 4.41 -2.21
C VAL A 225 -1.80 4.04 -0.76
N ASP A 226 -2.97 4.41 -0.28
CA ASP A 226 -3.46 4.12 1.07
C ASP A 226 -4.79 3.37 0.96
N GLY A 227 -4.88 2.22 1.65
CA GLY A 227 -6.08 1.39 1.70
C GLY A 227 -7.34 2.17 2.10
N ALA A 228 -7.22 3.25 2.88
CA ALA A 228 -8.36 4.11 3.20
C ALA A 228 -9.07 4.72 1.96
N PHE A 229 -8.43 4.72 0.79
CA PHE A 229 -9.01 5.19 -0.46
C PHE A 229 -9.40 4.10 -1.47
N PHE A 230 -8.83 2.89 -1.43
CA PHE A 230 -9.13 1.84 -2.42
C PHE A 230 -9.59 0.50 -1.83
N THR A 231 -9.37 0.24 -0.54
CA THR A 231 -9.77 -1.04 0.07
C THR A 231 -11.26 -1.28 -0.12
N GLY A 232 -11.60 -2.51 -0.51
CA GLY A 232 -12.97 -2.92 -0.76
C GLY A 232 -13.65 -2.04 -1.81
N ARG A 233 -14.86 -1.58 -1.49
CA ARG A 233 -15.73 -0.79 -2.35
C ARG A 233 -15.19 0.62 -2.60
N ARG A 234 -14.24 1.10 -1.78
CA ARG A 234 -13.69 2.47 -1.88
C ARG A 234 -13.00 2.73 -3.20
N ARG A 235 -12.43 1.70 -3.85
CA ARG A 235 -11.82 1.86 -5.19
C ARG A 235 -12.80 2.31 -6.27
N TYR A 236 -14.09 2.06 -6.09
CA TYR A 236 -15.14 2.45 -7.05
C TYR A 236 -15.68 3.86 -6.76
N LEU A 237 -15.23 4.48 -5.69
CA LEU A 237 -15.65 5.81 -5.27
C LEU A 237 -14.67 6.86 -5.77
N LYS A 238 -15.21 8.01 -6.15
CA LYS A 238 -14.39 9.13 -6.61
C LYS A 238 -13.62 9.71 -5.42
N SER A 239 -12.30 9.60 -5.45
CA SER A 239 -11.42 10.13 -4.41
C SER A 239 -10.37 11.09 -4.99
N ILE A 240 -9.98 12.09 -4.19
CA ILE A 240 -8.82 12.95 -4.46
C ILE A 240 -7.71 12.46 -3.55
N ARG A 241 -6.69 11.83 -4.13
CA ARG A 241 -5.62 11.14 -3.41
C ARG A 241 -4.33 11.95 -3.24
N GLY A 242 -4.39 13.25 -3.47
CA GLY A 242 -3.23 14.12 -3.40
C GLY A 242 -2.44 14.18 -4.72
N PRO A 243 -1.14 14.54 -4.67
CA PRO A 243 -0.34 14.78 -3.47
C PRO A 243 -0.89 15.96 -2.64
N TYR A 244 -0.75 15.91 -1.31
CA TYR A 244 -1.27 16.93 -0.40
C TYR A 244 -0.15 17.81 0.15
N GLY A 245 -0.34 19.13 0.21
CA GLY A 245 0.67 20.03 0.77
C GLY A 245 0.69 20.08 2.32
N CYS A 246 -0.42 19.70 2.96
CA CYS A 246 -0.58 19.79 4.41
C CYS A 246 -1.41 18.64 4.99
N CYS A 247 -1.23 18.36 6.28
CA CYS A 247 -2.03 17.37 7.01
C CYS A 247 -3.53 17.69 6.98
N HIS A 248 -3.90 18.98 6.96
CA HIS A 248 -5.28 19.42 6.85
C HIS A 248 -5.96 18.88 5.58
N ASP A 249 -5.34 19.06 4.41
CA ASP A 249 -5.94 18.62 3.14
C ASP A 249 -5.97 17.11 3.00
N TRP A 250 -4.95 16.41 3.49
CA TRP A 250 -4.92 14.95 3.53
C TRP A 250 -6.05 14.38 4.40
N LEU A 251 -6.17 14.81 5.66
CA LEU A 251 -7.23 14.35 6.57
C LEU A 251 -8.62 14.73 6.07
N LYS A 252 -8.76 15.93 5.47
CA LYS A 252 -10.01 16.32 4.81
C LYS A 252 -10.39 15.38 3.68
N ALA A 253 -9.42 14.90 2.90
CA ALA A 253 -9.67 13.94 1.83
C ALA A 253 -10.10 12.58 2.38
N LEU A 254 -9.49 12.10 3.47
CA LEU A 254 -9.91 10.87 4.16
C LEU A 254 -11.33 10.99 4.71
N ILE A 255 -11.69 12.10 5.36
CA ILE A 255 -13.05 12.32 5.89
C ILE A 255 -14.07 12.40 4.74
N LYS A 256 -13.72 13.05 3.62
CA LYS A 256 -14.60 13.10 2.44
C LYS A 256 -14.79 11.74 1.79
N MET A 257 -13.72 10.94 1.75
CA MET A 257 -13.77 9.55 1.30
C MET A 257 -14.73 8.75 2.18
N GLU A 258 -14.66 8.93 3.50
CA GLU A 258 -15.61 8.32 4.44
C GLU A 258 -17.06 8.73 4.16
N GLN A 259 -17.33 10.03 4.03
CA GLN A 259 -18.68 10.51 3.71
C GLN A 259 -19.21 9.93 2.39
N GLU A 260 -18.36 9.79 1.36
CA GLU A 260 -18.76 9.18 0.09
C GLU A 260 -19.02 7.68 0.24
N PHE A 261 -18.23 6.98 1.06
CA PHE A 261 -18.46 5.59 1.41
C PHE A 261 -19.82 5.41 2.10
N LEU A 262 -20.13 6.22 3.11
CA LEU A 262 -21.42 6.19 3.82
C LEU A 262 -22.61 6.50 2.88
N ARG A 263 -22.52 7.58 2.08
CA ARG A 263 -23.59 7.96 1.13
C ARG A 263 -23.86 6.85 0.11
N SER A 264 -22.80 6.24 -0.40
CA SER A 264 -22.94 5.17 -1.38
C SER A 264 -23.46 3.87 -0.76
N ALA A 265 -23.09 3.55 0.49
CA ALA A 265 -23.66 2.41 1.21
C ALA A 265 -25.16 2.60 1.48
N LYS A 266 -25.57 3.79 1.97
CA LYS A 266 -26.99 4.14 2.15
C LYS A 266 -27.77 4.00 0.85
N PHE A 267 -27.25 4.56 -0.24
CA PHE A 267 -27.87 4.42 -1.56
C PHE A 267 -28.06 2.96 -1.96
N LEU A 268 -27.04 2.10 -1.76
CA LEU A 268 -27.15 0.67 -2.06
C LEU A 268 -28.23 0.01 -1.18
N LEU A 269 -28.25 0.24 0.13
CA LEU A 269 -29.26 -0.38 0.98
C LEU A 269 -30.69 0.08 0.67
N GLU A 270 -30.90 1.38 0.38
CA GLU A 270 -32.22 1.94 0.08
C GLU A 270 -32.72 1.58 -1.33
N SER A 271 -31.81 1.32 -2.28
CA SER A 271 -32.15 0.97 -3.66
C SER A 271 -32.09 -0.54 -3.95
N ARG A 272 -32.16 -1.40 -2.91
CA ARG A 272 -32.08 -2.87 -3.06
C ARG A 272 -33.08 -3.45 -4.05
N SER A 273 -34.26 -2.86 -4.20
CA SER A 273 -35.25 -3.27 -5.20
C SER A 273 -34.75 -3.15 -6.66
N GLN A 274 -33.71 -2.35 -6.91
CA GLN A 274 -33.07 -2.15 -8.21
C GLN A 274 -31.75 -2.93 -8.34
N ALA A 275 -31.35 -3.69 -7.29
CA ALA A 275 -30.12 -4.47 -7.28
C ALA A 275 -30.24 -5.75 -8.12
N PRO A 276 -29.14 -6.44 -8.47
CA PRO A 276 -29.20 -7.80 -8.98
C PRO A 276 -29.97 -8.76 -8.07
N ALA A 277 -30.59 -9.80 -8.63
CA ALA A 277 -31.46 -10.76 -7.91
C ALA A 277 -30.85 -11.27 -6.59
N LYS A 278 -29.54 -11.57 -6.57
CA LYS A 278 -28.80 -12.02 -5.38
C LYS A 278 -28.80 -11.06 -4.18
N TYR A 279 -29.23 -9.81 -4.36
CA TYR A 279 -29.37 -8.82 -3.28
C TYR A 279 -30.83 -8.41 -3.02
N GLN A 280 -31.76 -8.84 -3.87
CA GLN A 280 -33.19 -8.53 -3.77
C GLN A 280 -33.92 -9.49 -2.82
N GLU A 281 -33.43 -10.73 -2.69
CA GLU A 281 -34.06 -11.77 -1.89
C GLU A 281 -34.00 -11.45 -0.39
N SER A 282 -35.10 -11.70 0.34
CA SER A 282 -35.17 -11.44 1.80
C SER A 282 -34.22 -12.32 2.61
N GLU A 283 -33.80 -13.46 2.05
CA GLU A 283 -32.83 -14.40 2.62
C GLU A 283 -31.39 -14.09 2.21
N THR A 284 -31.10 -12.93 1.58
CA THR A 284 -29.71 -12.50 1.38
C THR A 284 -29.04 -12.49 2.74
N SER A 285 -28.11 -13.42 2.98
CA SER A 285 -27.44 -13.54 4.28
C SER A 285 -26.82 -12.19 4.64
N ALA A 286 -27.00 -11.74 5.89
CA ALA A 286 -26.38 -10.52 6.40
C ALA A 286 -24.88 -10.47 6.10
N ASP A 287 -24.23 -11.65 6.10
CA ASP A 287 -22.84 -11.86 5.72
C ASP A 287 -22.51 -11.38 4.30
N MET A 288 -23.37 -11.61 3.31
CA MET A 288 -23.14 -11.13 1.93
C MET A 288 -23.27 -9.62 1.81
N ILE A 289 -24.25 -9.02 2.49
CA ILE A 289 -24.41 -7.55 2.52
C ILE A 289 -23.20 -6.92 3.20
N TYR A 290 -22.82 -7.44 4.36
CA TYR A 290 -21.63 -7.01 5.09
C TYR A 290 -20.36 -7.18 4.25
N GLN A 291 -20.23 -8.26 3.49
CA GLN A 291 -19.04 -8.51 2.67
C GLN A 291 -18.91 -7.55 1.49
N ASP A 292 -20.00 -7.27 0.76
CA ASP A 292 -19.96 -6.49 -0.48
C ASP A 292 -20.19 -4.99 -0.27
N ILE A 293 -21.07 -4.62 0.66
CA ILE A 293 -21.41 -3.23 0.95
C ILE A 293 -20.53 -2.67 2.09
N GLU A 294 -19.99 -3.56 2.93
CA GLU A 294 -19.07 -3.25 4.03
C GLU A 294 -19.71 -2.41 5.13
N VAL A 295 -20.97 -2.73 5.47
CA VAL A 295 -21.75 -2.09 6.55
C VAL A 295 -22.54 -3.14 7.31
N ASP A 296 -22.79 -2.87 8.59
CA ASP A 296 -23.59 -3.74 9.47
C ASP A 296 -25.10 -3.49 9.31
N GLU A 297 -25.91 -4.33 9.97
CA GLU A 297 -27.37 -4.28 9.89
C GLU A 297 -27.93 -2.96 10.46
N ASP A 298 -27.31 -2.44 11.52
CA ASP A 298 -27.71 -1.20 12.20
C ASP A 298 -27.23 0.07 11.47
N PHE A 299 -26.61 -0.07 10.31
CA PHE A 299 -25.99 1.05 9.59
C PHE A 299 -26.97 2.17 9.25
N LEU A 300 -28.17 1.83 8.78
CA LEU A 300 -29.16 2.84 8.37
C LEU A 300 -29.64 3.65 9.58
N ASP A 301 -29.82 3.02 10.73
CA ASP A 301 -30.21 3.67 11.98
C ASP A 301 -29.10 4.61 12.49
N ASN A 302 -27.84 4.23 12.27
CA ASN A 302 -26.68 5.02 12.70
C ASN A 302 -26.20 6.05 11.66
N TYR A 303 -26.74 6.03 10.44
CA TYR A 303 -26.22 6.80 9.30
C TYR A 303 -26.08 8.30 9.59
N ASP A 304 -27.14 8.93 10.10
CA ASP A 304 -27.14 10.37 10.34
C ASP A 304 -26.12 10.75 11.44
N SER A 305 -25.97 9.91 12.47
CA SER A 305 -24.95 10.08 13.51
C SER A 305 -23.54 9.96 12.95
N MET A 306 -23.27 8.94 12.10
CA MET A 306 -21.97 8.77 11.44
C MET A 306 -21.64 9.95 10.53
N MET A 307 -22.62 10.44 9.78
CA MET A 307 -22.46 11.63 8.93
C MET A 307 -22.21 12.90 9.74
N GLU A 308 -22.90 13.09 10.86
CA GLU A 308 -22.68 14.22 11.77
C GLU A 308 -21.27 14.15 12.39
N ASN A 309 -20.79 12.96 12.76
CA ASN A 309 -19.41 12.77 13.22
C ASN A 309 -18.40 13.22 12.16
N CYS A 310 -18.57 12.82 10.90
CA CYS A 310 -17.72 13.31 9.81
C CYS A 310 -17.75 14.85 9.70
N GLN A 311 -18.93 15.47 9.84
CA GLN A 311 -19.06 16.92 9.81
C GLN A 311 -18.37 17.59 11.01
N ALA A 312 -18.51 17.02 12.20
CA ALA A 312 -17.82 17.48 13.41
C ALA A 312 -16.30 17.45 13.22
N TYR A 313 -15.74 16.37 12.67
CA TYR A 313 -14.32 16.30 12.36
C TYR A 313 -13.88 17.38 11.35
N LEU A 314 -14.68 17.64 10.30
CA LEU A 314 -14.39 18.73 9.35
C LEU A 314 -14.41 20.12 10.01
N ARG A 315 -15.27 20.34 11.02
CA ARG A 315 -15.35 21.61 11.76
C ARG A 315 -14.14 21.84 12.67
N ILE A 316 -13.62 20.79 13.31
CA ILE A 316 -12.44 20.92 14.19
C ILE A 316 -11.11 20.92 13.41
N LEU A 317 -11.10 20.37 12.19
CA LEU A 317 -9.87 20.17 11.42
C LEU A 317 -9.01 21.44 11.22
N PRO A 318 -9.56 22.64 10.95
CA PRO A 318 -8.78 23.87 10.86
C PRO A 318 -8.10 24.27 12.18
N GLN A 319 -8.64 23.84 13.32
CA GLN A 319 -8.10 24.14 14.65
C GLN A 319 -6.95 23.20 15.02
N LEU A 320 -7.02 21.94 14.57
CA LEU A 320 -5.98 20.93 14.80
C LEU A 320 -4.82 21.05 13.79
N PHE A 321 -5.13 21.38 12.55
CA PHE A 321 -4.16 21.47 11.46
C PHE A 321 -4.42 22.74 10.65
N SER A 322 -3.51 23.71 10.76
CA SER A 322 -3.56 24.91 9.94
C SER A 322 -3.32 24.55 8.47
N LYS A 323 -4.00 25.25 7.56
CA LYS A 323 -3.75 25.13 6.12
C LYS A 323 -2.42 25.73 5.70
N THR A 324 -2.00 26.76 6.44
CA THR A 324 -0.73 27.46 6.29
C THR A 324 0.22 26.96 7.37
N GLU A 325 0.69 25.72 7.26
CA GLU A 325 1.86 25.33 8.06
C GLU A 325 3.04 26.15 7.52
N ASN A 326 3.57 27.10 8.33
CA ASN A 326 4.64 28.04 7.95
C ASN A 326 5.72 27.40 7.07
N SER A 327 6.10 28.12 6.03
CA SER A 327 6.96 27.74 4.90
C SER A 327 8.41 27.42 5.24
N ASP A 328 8.84 27.53 6.49
CA ASP A 328 10.26 27.40 6.87
C ASP A 328 10.84 25.99 6.74
N HIS A 329 10.00 24.99 6.48
CA HIS A 329 10.46 23.63 6.22
C HIS A 329 9.88 23.15 4.89
N HIS A 330 10.63 23.35 3.80
CA HIS A 330 10.30 22.85 2.47
C HIS A 330 10.26 21.31 2.37
N ARG A 331 10.64 20.57 3.41
CA ARG A 331 10.64 19.09 3.45
C ARG A 331 10.26 18.60 4.86
N ARG A 332 8.99 18.20 5.04
CA ARG A 332 8.40 17.90 6.37
C ARG A 332 7.97 16.46 6.56
N TYR A 333 7.72 15.76 5.47
CA TYR A 333 7.14 14.44 5.50
C TYR A 333 8.22 13.40 5.24
N ALA A 334 8.34 12.43 6.13
CA ALA A 334 9.28 11.32 6.03
C ALA A 334 8.55 10.08 5.52
N LEU A 335 9.27 9.15 4.89
CA LEU A 335 8.70 7.88 4.49
C LEU A 335 8.37 7.04 5.74
N HIS A 336 7.18 6.45 5.77
CA HIS A 336 6.77 5.50 6.81
C HIS A 336 6.51 4.13 6.23
N HIS A 337 7.12 3.12 6.85
CA HIS A 337 6.79 1.71 6.62
C HIS A 337 5.48 1.38 7.35
N CYS A 338 4.42 1.03 6.62
CA CYS A 338 3.08 0.87 7.19
C CYS A 338 2.89 -0.45 7.96
N ASP A 339 3.62 -1.52 7.59
CA ASP A 339 3.60 -2.82 8.30
C ASP A 339 4.97 -3.26 8.81
N LEU A 340 5.67 -2.40 9.56
CA LEU A 340 6.97 -2.79 10.14
C LEU A 340 6.76 -3.71 11.34
N ARG A 341 7.03 -4.99 11.13
CA ARG A 341 6.88 -6.09 12.10
C ARG A 341 8.02 -7.09 11.93
N SER A 342 8.24 -7.95 12.91
CA SER A 342 9.32 -8.96 12.85
C SER A 342 9.19 -9.97 11.70
N ALA A 343 8.01 -10.11 11.08
CA ALA A 343 7.84 -10.92 9.87
C ALA A 343 8.40 -10.23 8.61
N ASN A 344 8.51 -8.90 8.63
CA ASN A 344 8.98 -8.09 7.51
C ASN A 344 10.44 -7.64 7.67
N ILE A 345 11.16 -8.24 8.63
CA ILE A 345 12.59 -8.07 8.85
C ILE A 345 13.25 -9.42 8.60
N LEU A 346 14.18 -9.46 7.65
CA LEU A 346 15.00 -10.63 7.37
C LEU A 346 16.34 -10.49 8.08
N VAL A 347 16.80 -11.59 8.65
CA VAL A 347 18.12 -11.70 9.27
C VAL A 347 18.88 -12.88 8.72
N ASP A 348 20.20 -12.78 8.74
CA ASP A 348 21.06 -13.94 8.55
C ASP A 348 20.83 -14.95 9.68
N ARG A 349 20.79 -16.24 9.34
CA ARG A 349 20.42 -17.28 10.31
C ARG A 349 21.53 -17.54 11.34
N GLU A 350 22.78 -17.27 10.99
CA GLU A 350 23.94 -17.55 11.83
C GLU A 350 24.38 -16.29 12.58
N SER A 351 24.52 -15.16 11.90
CA SER A 351 25.00 -13.91 12.50
C SER A 351 23.91 -13.07 13.15
N PHE A 352 22.64 -13.28 12.78
CA PHE A 352 21.46 -12.47 13.13
C PHE A 352 21.52 -11.01 12.68
N ASP A 353 22.44 -10.67 11.79
CA ASP A 353 22.51 -9.33 11.22
C ASP A 353 21.34 -9.12 10.25
N ILE A 354 20.81 -7.91 10.19
CA ILE A 354 19.67 -7.58 9.31
C ILE A 354 20.13 -7.65 7.86
N THR A 355 19.53 -8.54 7.09
CA THR A 355 19.81 -8.72 5.66
C THR A 355 18.77 -8.07 4.76
N GLY A 356 17.57 -7.75 5.29
CA GLY A 356 16.50 -7.16 4.51
C GLY A 356 15.36 -6.58 5.33
N ILE A 357 14.74 -5.52 4.79
CA ILE A 357 13.42 -5.04 5.19
C ILE A 357 12.52 -5.14 3.97
N ILE A 358 11.43 -5.89 4.09
CA ILE A 358 10.52 -6.23 2.99
C ILE A 358 9.13 -5.64 3.23
N ASP A 359 8.24 -5.76 2.25
CA ASP A 359 6.84 -5.30 2.32
C ASP A 359 6.69 -3.76 2.43
N TRP A 360 7.35 -3.06 1.49
CA TRP A 360 7.25 -1.60 1.30
C TRP A 360 6.02 -1.18 0.48
N GLU A 361 5.03 -2.07 0.36
CA GLU A 361 3.75 -1.76 -0.28
C GLU A 361 3.02 -0.64 0.48
N GLN A 362 2.27 0.21 -0.24
CA GLN A 362 1.39 1.23 0.37
C GLN A 362 2.10 2.22 1.32
N THR A 363 3.42 2.38 1.16
CA THR A 363 4.18 3.35 1.95
C THR A 363 3.85 4.77 1.51
N MET A 364 3.93 5.69 2.47
CA MET A 364 3.62 7.10 2.27
C MET A 364 4.57 8.01 3.02
N PHE A 365 4.73 9.21 2.49
CA PHE A 365 5.38 10.31 3.17
C PHE A 365 4.39 10.99 4.12
N LEU A 366 4.63 10.89 5.42
CA LEU A 366 3.76 11.42 6.48
C LEU A 366 4.56 12.20 7.53
N LYS A 367 3.86 12.98 8.35
CA LYS A 367 4.50 13.78 9.41
C LYS A 367 5.05 12.83 10.48
N THR A 368 6.34 12.97 10.81
CA THR A 368 7.03 12.06 11.76
C THR A 368 6.42 12.04 13.16
N ARG A 369 5.66 13.07 13.54
CA ARG A 369 4.93 13.17 14.81
C ARG A 369 3.43 12.90 14.68
N SER A 370 2.97 12.26 13.61
CA SER A 370 1.56 11.89 13.47
C SER A 370 1.13 11.02 14.67
N PRO A 371 0.15 11.46 15.47
CA PRO A 371 -0.21 10.77 16.68
C PRO A 371 -0.66 9.32 16.41
N PRO A 372 -0.47 8.40 17.37
CA PRO A 372 -0.87 7.01 17.24
C PRO A 372 -2.34 6.83 16.80
N PHE A 373 -3.25 7.74 17.16
CA PHE A 373 -4.67 7.69 16.78
C PHE A 373 -4.97 7.90 15.29
N LEU A 374 -4.01 8.39 14.49
CA LEU A 374 -4.14 8.43 13.02
C LEU A 374 -3.79 7.07 12.36
N ARG A 375 -3.11 6.17 13.10
CA ARG A 375 -2.65 4.87 12.60
C ARG A 375 -3.72 3.76 12.48
N PRO A 376 -4.79 3.69 13.31
CA PRO A 376 -5.84 2.68 13.18
C PRO A 376 -6.59 2.78 11.85
N MET A 377 -6.76 3.99 11.30
CA MET A 377 -7.35 4.19 9.97
C MET A 377 -6.51 3.56 8.85
N MET A 378 -5.20 3.42 9.05
CA MET A 378 -4.25 2.93 8.05
C MET A 378 -4.01 1.41 8.10
N LYS A 379 -4.46 0.71 9.16
CA LYS A 379 -4.07 -0.69 9.42
C LYS A 379 -5.07 -1.76 9.01
N HIS A 380 -6.29 -1.39 8.63
CA HIS A 380 -7.31 -2.40 8.37
C HIS A 380 -7.50 -2.60 6.86
N GLN A 381 -7.08 -3.79 6.38
CA GLN A 381 -7.29 -4.29 5.01
C GLN A 381 -8.78 -4.57 4.68
N ARG A 382 -9.68 -4.30 5.63
CA ARG A 382 -11.09 -3.94 5.44
C ARG A 382 -11.41 -2.75 6.33
N PRO A 383 -12.35 -1.85 6.01
CA PRO A 383 -12.93 -1.00 7.03
C PRO A 383 -13.61 -1.92 8.06
N ILE A 384 -13.08 -2.00 9.29
CA ILE A 384 -13.93 -2.37 10.42
C ILE A 384 -14.88 -1.18 10.58
N THR A 385 -16.09 -1.30 10.06
CA THR A 385 -17.21 -0.48 10.54
C THR A 385 -17.39 -0.81 12.02
N GLY A 386 -17.33 0.21 12.89
CA GLY A 386 -17.52 0.02 14.32
C GLY A 386 -16.37 0.46 15.23
N TYR A 387 -15.62 1.52 14.90
CA TYR A 387 -14.94 2.26 15.96
C TYR A 387 -15.98 2.86 16.92
N LYS A 388 -16.15 2.24 18.10
CA LYS A 388 -16.71 2.96 19.25
C LYS A 388 -15.66 3.94 19.73
N TRP A 389 -15.84 5.20 19.36
CA TRP A 389 -15.15 6.33 19.98
C TRP A 389 -15.70 6.52 21.39
N LEU A 390 -15.14 5.82 22.37
CA LEU A 390 -15.38 6.20 23.76
C LEU A 390 -14.48 7.39 24.05
N ALA A 391 -15.10 8.58 24.12
CA ALA A 391 -14.49 9.70 24.83
C ALA A 391 -14.29 9.24 26.28
N ALA A 392 -13.04 9.01 26.68
CA ALA A 392 -12.74 8.97 28.10
C ALA A 392 -13.09 10.35 28.66
N THR A 393 -13.74 10.38 29.81
CA THR A 393 -14.18 11.61 30.50
C THR A 393 -13.03 12.55 30.88
N ASP A 394 -11.78 12.19 30.59
CA ASP A 394 -10.56 12.96 30.83
C ASP A 394 -10.01 13.68 29.58
N GLY A 395 -10.69 13.60 28.44
CA GLY A 395 -10.26 14.26 27.21
C GLY A 395 -9.20 13.51 26.39
N THR A 396 -8.89 12.25 26.75
CA THR A 396 -8.09 11.38 25.88
C THR A 396 -8.98 10.64 24.86
N ILE A 397 -8.70 10.84 23.57
CA ILE A 397 -9.38 10.12 22.47
C ILE A 397 -8.56 8.87 22.15
N GLY A 398 -9.00 7.72 22.65
CA GLY A 398 -8.42 6.40 22.38
C GLY A 398 -9.25 5.61 21.37
N CYS A 399 -8.57 4.80 20.57
CA CYS A 399 -9.16 3.87 19.61
C CYS A 399 -8.89 2.45 20.09
N TYR A 400 -9.92 1.70 20.47
CA TYR A 400 -9.80 0.32 20.97
C TYR A 400 -10.44 -0.66 20.00
N GLY A 401 -9.68 -1.67 19.57
CA GLY A 401 -10.23 -2.85 18.89
C GLY A 401 -10.82 -3.82 19.90
N ARG A 402 -11.97 -4.44 19.59
CA ARG A 402 -12.43 -5.61 20.34
C ARG A 402 -11.38 -6.72 20.17
N ASN A 403 -10.90 -7.25 21.29
CA ASN A 403 -9.85 -8.27 21.43
C ASN A 403 -8.39 -7.79 21.51
N SER A 404 -8.11 -6.83 22.39
CA SER A 404 -6.88 -6.88 23.20
C SER A 404 -7.19 -7.57 24.52
N THR A 405 -7.11 -8.91 24.56
CA THR A 405 -7.01 -9.63 25.83
C THR A 405 -5.75 -9.13 26.53
N ILE A 406 -5.95 -8.48 27.67
CA ILE A 406 -4.92 -8.08 28.61
C ILE A 406 -4.28 -9.38 29.13
N GLY A 407 -3.14 -9.76 28.55
CA GLY A 407 -2.19 -10.67 29.19
C GLY A 407 -1.39 -9.85 30.19
N SER A 408 -1.76 -9.94 31.46
CA SER A 408 -0.96 -9.40 32.56
C SER A 408 0.42 -10.04 32.57
N TRP A 409 1.47 -9.24 32.46
CA TRP A 409 2.84 -9.65 32.75
C TRP A 409 3.02 -9.65 34.27
N SER A 410 3.26 -10.83 34.83
CA SER A 410 3.88 -11.03 36.15
C SER A 410 5.22 -11.70 35.93
#